data_AF-A0A381RDP6-F1
#
_entry.id   AF-A0A381RDP6-F1
#
_cell.length_a   1.000
_cell.length_b   1.000
_cell.length_c   1.000
_cell.angle_alpha   90.00
_cell.angle_beta   90.00
_cell.angle_gamma   90.00
#
_symmetry.space_group_name_H-M   'P 1'
#
loop_
_entity.id
_entity.type
_entity.pdbx_description
1 polymer ?
#
loop_
_entity_poly.entity_id
_entity_poly.type
_entity_poly.pdbx_seq_one_letter_code
_entity_poly.pdbx_strand_id
1 'polypeptide(L)' 'MTRYGMQESEMGELAALMKAELEGKLVKDEVLRLRNRFTDIHFS' A
#
# COMPACT_ATOMS: atom_id res chain seq x y z
N MET A 1 -10.30 -3.60 7.33
CA MET A 1 -10.01 -4.52 6.21
C MET A 1 -10.57 -3.90 4.93
N THR A 2 -9.78 -3.72 3.86
CA THR A 2 -10.26 -3.11 2.61
C THR A 2 -10.84 -4.15 1.67
N ARG A 3 -11.52 -3.71 0.60
CA ARG A 3 -12.11 -4.57 -0.44
C ARG A 3 -11.09 -5.52 -1.11
N TYR A 4 -9.82 -5.12 -1.13
CA TYR A 4 -8.72 -5.92 -1.69
C TYR A 4 -8.03 -6.82 -0.64
N GLY A 5 -8.55 -6.92 0.58
CA GLY A 5 -7.95 -7.75 1.63
C GLY A 5 -6.82 -7.07 2.42
N MET A 6 -6.64 -5.75 2.28
CA MET A 6 -5.63 -5.02 3.05
C MET A 6 -6.04 -4.93 4.52
N GLN A 7 -5.16 -5.36 5.43
CA GLN A 7 -5.37 -5.26 6.88
C GLN A 7 -4.73 -3.99 7.42
N GLU A 8 -4.90 -3.73 8.72
CA GLU A 8 -4.39 -2.50 9.36
C GLU A 8 -2.87 -2.38 9.25
N SER A 9 -2.13 -3.50 9.30
CA SER A 9 -0.68 -3.55 9.10
C SER A 9 -0.26 -2.97 7.76
N GLU A 10 -0.93 -3.35 6.68
CA GLU A 10 -0.58 -2.91 5.32
C GLU A 10 -1.11 -1.52 5.00
N MET A 11 -2.17 -1.08 5.70
CA MET A 11 -2.56 0.33 5.72
C MET A 11 -1.46 1.19 6.38
N GLY A 12 -0.81 0.68 7.42
CA GLY A 12 0.36 1.30 8.04
C GLY A 12 1.56 1.38 7.09
N GLU A 13 1.82 0.31 6.32
CA GLU A 13 2.85 0.31 5.27
C GLU A 13 2.56 1.36 4.20
N LEU A 14 1.32 1.48 3.73
CA LEU A 14 0.92 2.51 2.77
C LEU A 14 1.12 3.93 3.34
N ALA A 15 0.73 4.17 4.59
CA ALA A 15 0.90 5.47 5.24
C ALA A 15 2.39 5.86 5.38
N ALA A 16 3.26 4.89 5.66
CA ALA A 16 4.70 5.10 5.69
C ALA A 16 5.26 5.48 4.31
N LEU A 17 4.78 4.84 3.24
CA LEU A 17 5.16 5.17 1.86
C LEU A 17 4.69 6.57 1.47
N MET A 18 3.46 6.96 1.83
CA MET A 18 2.95 8.31 1.59
C MET A 18 3.77 9.36 2.34
N LYS A 19 4.15 9.10 3.59
CA LYS A 19 5.02 9.99 4.37
C LYS A 19 6.41 10.13 3.71
N ALA A 20 6.98 9.03 3.23
CA ALA A 20 8.27 9.05 2.56
C ALA A 20 8.25 9.84 1.23
N GLU A 21 7.14 9.78 0.49
CA GLU A 21 6.94 10.61 -0.71
C GLU A 21 6.87 12.11 -0.36
N LEU A 22 6.15 12.47 0.69
CA LEU A 22 6.08 13.84 1.22
C LEU A 22 7.44 14.36 1.70
N GLU A 23 8.32 13.46 2.17
CA GLU A 23 9.72 13.76 2.52
C GLU A 23 10.64 13.88 1.29
N GLY A 24 10.12 13.75 0.07
CA GLY A 24 10.86 13.87 -1.19
C GLY A 24 11.59 12.60 -1.62
N LYS A 25 11.28 11.44 -1.02
CA LYS A 25 11.87 10.15 -1.43
C LYS A 25 11.11 9.58 -2.62
N LEU A 26 11.86 8.97 -3.54
CA LEU A 26 11.26 8.16 -4.62
C LEU A 26 10.76 6.84 -4.04
N VAL A 27 9.44 6.69 -3.93
CA VAL A 27 8.77 5.50 -3.36
C VAL A 27 7.98 4.68 -4.38
N LYS A 28 8.14 5.00 -5.67
CA LYS A 28 7.30 4.46 -6.76
C LYS A 28 7.38 2.94 -6.85
N ASP A 29 8.57 2.37 -6.71
CA ASP A 29 8.79 0.92 -6.84
C ASP A 29 8.20 0.17 -5.64
N GLU A 30 8.32 0.75 -4.44
CA GLU A 30 7.76 0.23 -3.20
C GLU A 30 6.23 0.25 -3.22
N VAL A 31 5.63 1.34 -3.71
CA VAL A 31 4.18 1.44 -3.91
C VAL A 31 3.69 0.41 -4.93
N LEU A 32 4.43 0.20 -6.04
CA LEU A 32 4.09 -0.82 -7.03
C LEU A 32 4.17 -2.23 -6.45
N ARG A 33 5.18 -2.52 -5.62
CA ARG A 33 5.29 -3.81 -4.91
C ARG A 33 4.14 -4.01 -3.92
N LEU A 34 3.78 -2.99 -3.15
CA LEU A 34 2.66 -3.06 -2.21
C LEU A 34 1.35 -3.30 -2.96
N ARG A 35 1.08 -2.56 -4.04
CA ARG A 35 -0.09 -2.73 -4.90
C ARG A 35 -0.18 -4.15 -5.47
N ASN A 36 0.92 -4.74 -5.92
CA ASN A 36 0.94 -6.09 -6.49
C ASN A 36 0.54 -7.19 -5.49
N ARG A 37 0.52 -6.91 -4.19
CA ARG A 37 0.02 -7.86 -3.17
C ARG A 37 -1.51 -7.90 -3.10
N PHE A 38 -2.19 -6.91 -3.68
CA PHE A 38 -3.62 -6.67 -3.52
C PHE A 38 -4.36 -6.59 -4.86
N THR A 39 -3.88 -7.35 -5.86
CA THR A 39 -4.42 -7.34 -7.23
C THR A 39 -5.80 -7.98 -7.35
N ASP A 40 -6.16 -8.88 -6.43
CA ASP A 40 -7.42 -9.62 -6.44
C ASP A 40 -8.43 -9.05 -5.45
N ILE A 41 -9.69 -8.95 -5.89
CA ILE A 41 -10.80 -8.53 -5.03
C ILE A 41 -11.12 -9.68 -4.07
N HIS A 42 -10.87 -9.47 -2.78
CA HIS A 42 -11.08 -10.48 -1.74
C HIS A 42 -12.51 -10.51 -1.20
N PHE A 43 -13.22 -9.37 -1.27
CA PHE A 43 -14.59 -9.24 -0.76
C PHE A 43 -15.49 -8.67 -1.88
N SER A 44 -16.38 -9.51 -2.40
CA SER A 44 -17.38 -9.14 -3.43
C SER A 44 -18.68 -8.65 -2.80
#